data_AF-A0AAY5EZW3-F1
#
_entry.id   AF-A0AAY5EZW3-F1
#
_cell.length_a   1.000
_cell.length_b   1.000
_cell.length_c   1.000
_cell.angle_alpha   90.00
_cell.angle_beta   90.00
_cell.angle_gamma   90.00
#
_symmetry.space_group_name_H-M   'P 1'
#
loop_
_entity.id
_entity.type
_entity.pdbx_description
1 polymer ?
#
loop_
_entity_poly.entity_id
_entity_poly.type
_entity_poly.pdbx_seq_one_letter_code
_entity_poly.pdbx_strand_id
1 'polypeptide(L)'
;TLQALPYVCLLIAMLFFIYAIIGMQVFGNIKLNEETHINQHNNFKTFFGALMLLFRSATGESWQEIMLSCLGRQACEADPSLAPPTEPGGTCGTDFAYVYFVSFIFFSSFLMLNLFVAVIMDNFEYLTRDSSILGPHHLDEFVRMWGQYDRAACGRIHYTDMYEMLTYMSPPLGLGKKCPSKVAYKRLVLMNMPVDVEMTVHFTSTLMALIRTALEVKIARGGEDRGQMDIELQKEISIIWPHLSQKTLDLLVPIHKGNSMLLTVGLC
;
A
#
# COMPACT_ATOMS: atom_id res chain seq x y z
N THR A 1 0.46 2.32 0.46
CA THR A 1 -0.24 3.01 1.57
C THR A 1 -0.51 2.14 2.79
N LEU A 2 -0.66 0.80 2.66
CA LEU A 2 -0.58 -0.16 3.78
C LEU A 2 0.67 0.00 4.69
N GLN A 3 1.75 0.58 4.16
CA GLN A 3 2.95 0.96 4.91
C GLN A 3 2.76 2.17 5.85
N ALA A 4 1.75 3.02 5.61
CA ALA A 4 1.42 4.18 6.44
C ALA A 4 0.48 3.85 7.62
N LEU A 5 -0.39 2.85 7.45
CA LEU A 5 -1.28 2.32 8.50
C LEU A 5 -0.57 1.94 9.82
N PRO A 6 0.59 1.24 9.84
CA PRO A 6 1.25 0.91 11.10
C PRO A 6 1.66 2.15 11.90
N TYR A 7 2.02 3.25 11.24
CA TYR A 7 2.39 4.49 11.93
C TYR A 7 1.16 5.15 12.57
N VAL A 8 0.02 5.18 11.89
CA VAL A 8 -1.23 5.72 12.46
C VAL A 8 -1.71 4.87 13.63
N CYS A 9 -1.66 3.54 13.51
CA CYS A 9 -1.98 2.62 14.60
C CYS A 9 -1.03 2.78 15.79
N LEU A 10 0.26 2.98 15.54
CA LEU A 10 1.26 3.24 16.59
C LEU A 10 0.96 4.56 17.31
N LEU A 11 0.59 5.62 16.59
CA LEU A 11 0.20 6.89 17.20
C LEU A 11 -1.03 6.76 18.10
N ILE A 12 -2.04 5.98 17.68
CA ILE A 12 -3.22 5.68 18.51
C ILE A 12 -2.79 4.91 19.78
N ALA A 13 -1.99 3.86 19.63
CA ALA A 13 -1.50 3.07 20.76
C ALA A 13 -0.68 3.93 21.74
N MET A 14 0.16 4.82 21.23
CA MET A 14 0.96 5.75 22.02
C MET A 14 0.09 6.76 22.77
N LEU A 15 -0.96 7.30 22.13
CA LEU A 15 -1.93 8.19 22.78
C LEU A 15 -2.59 7.47 23.97
N PHE A 16 -3.12 6.27 23.75
CA PHE A 16 -3.76 5.47 24.78
C PHE A 16 -2.79 5.13 25.93
N PHE A 17 -1.54 4.79 25.61
CA PHE A 17 -0.51 4.51 26.61
C PHE A 17 -0.25 5.72 27.51
N ILE A 18 -0.01 6.90 26.92
CA ILE A 18 0.28 8.13 27.66
C ILE A 18 -0.90 8.50 28.57
N TYR A 19 -2.12 8.50 28.02
CA TYR A 19 -3.31 8.84 28.81
C TYR A 19 -3.58 7.80 29.90
N ALA A 20 -3.40 6.50 29.64
CA ALA A 20 -3.58 5.47 30.66
C ALA A 20 -2.65 5.70 31.86
N ILE A 21 -1.37 6.00 31.61
CA ILE A 21 -0.41 6.28 32.69
C ILE A 21 -0.78 7.56 33.44
N ILE A 22 -1.11 8.64 32.73
CA ILE A 22 -1.55 9.90 33.38
C ILE A 22 -2.80 9.67 34.22
N GLY A 23 -3.80 8.97 33.67
CA GLY A 23 -5.06 8.67 34.36
C GLY A 23 -4.86 7.82 35.61
N MET A 24 -3.96 6.83 35.57
CA MET A 24 -3.58 6.07 36.75
C MET A 24 -2.96 6.95 37.84
N GLN A 25 -2.05 7.85 37.47
CA GLN A 25 -1.39 8.72 38.45
C GLN A 25 -2.34 9.74 39.07
N VAL A 26 -3.29 10.26 38.29
CA VAL A 26 -4.19 11.34 38.72
C VAL A 26 -5.47 10.83 39.37
N PHE A 27 -6.06 9.77 38.83
CA PHE A 27 -7.38 9.24 39.24
C PHE A 27 -7.31 7.86 39.91
N GLY A 28 -6.14 7.24 39.97
CA GLY A 28 -5.96 5.89 40.51
C GLY A 28 -6.35 5.76 41.98
N ASN A 29 -6.36 6.82 42.77
CA ASN A 29 -6.73 6.76 44.20
C ASN A 29 -8.22 6.96 44.50
N ILE A 30 -9.04 7.23 43.48
CA ILE A 30 -10.50 7.36 43.65
C ILE A 30 -11.07 6.03 44.17
N LYS A 31 -11.95 6.09 45.17
CA LYS A 31 -12.64 4.94 45.74
C LYS A 31 -13.62 4.39 44.71
N LEU A 32 -13.61 3.07 44.55
CA LEU A 32 -14.55 2.38 43.68
C LEU A 32 -15.93 2.37 44.32
N ASN A 33 -16.95 2.79 43.57
CA ASN A 33 -18.35 2.76 44.00
C ASN A 33 -19.21 2.22 42.85
N GLU A 34 -19.98 1.15 43.11
CA GLU A 34 -20.87 0.51 42.14
C GLU A 34 -21.99 1.44 41.63
N GLU A 35 -22.37 2.45 42.42
CA GLU A 35 -23.36 3.45 42.04
C GLU A 35 -22.80 4.54 41.11
N THR A 36 -21.48 4.59 40.94
CA THR A 36 -20.79 5.59 40.09
C THR A 36 -20.19 4.94 38.85
N HIS A 37 -19.77 5.78 37.90
CA HIS A 37 -19.04 5.30 36.72
C HIS A 37 -17.59 4.88 37.03
N ILE A 38 -17.11 5.10 38.26
CA ILE A 38 -15.82 4.57 38.74
C ILE A 38 -16.07 3.38 39.66
N ASN A 39 -16.00 2.17 39.09
CA ASN A 39 -16.30 0.92 39.79
C ASN A 39 -15.25 -0.15 39.48
N GLN A 40 -15.45 -1.38 39.98
CA GLN A 40 -14.49 -2.48 39.80
C GLN A 40 -14.17 -2.81 38.34
N HIS A 41 -15.11 -2.55 37.43
CA HIS A 41 -14.96 -2.82 35.99
C HIS A 41 -14.52 -1.60 35.19
N ASN A 42 -14.64 -0.39 35.75
CA ASN A 42 -14.32 0.86 35.07
C ASN A 42 -13.54 1.78 36.01
N ASN A 43 -12.21 1.70 35.98
CA ASN A 43 -11.36 2.46 36.90
C ASN A 43 -9.94 2.68 36.35
N PHE A 44 -9.18 3.51 37.07
CA PHE A 44 -7.78 3.83 36.80
C PHE A 44 -6.79 3.14 37.76
N LYS A 45 -7.18 2.04 38.43
CA LYS A 45 -6.31 1.36 39.42
C LYS A 45 -5.15 0.62 38.77
N THR A 46 -5.39 0.04 37.59
CA THR A 46 -4.41 -0.75 36.84
C THR A 46 -4.28 -0.22 35.43
N PHE A 47 -3.15 -0.51 34.79
CA PHE A 47 -2.88 -0.08 33.42
C PHE A 47 -3.95 -0.58 32.43
N PHE A 48 -4.29 -1.87 32.49
CA PHE A 48 -5.32 -2.43 31.62
C PHE A 48 -6.74 -1.93 31.97
N GLY A 49 -7.03 -1.66 33.24
CA GLY A 49 -8.28 -1.03 33.65
C GLY A 49 -8.44 0.37 33.06
N ALA A 50 -7.38 1.19 33.18
CA ALA A 50 -7.33 2.53 32.59
C ALA A 50 -7.45 2.49 31.06
N LEU A 51 -6.78 1.53 30.42
CA LEU A 51 -6.85 1.33 28.97
C LEU A 51 -8.27 0.98 28.52
N MET A 52 -8.96 0.08 29.23
CA MET A 52 -10.35 -0.29 28.94
C MET A 52 -11.31 0.89 29.14
N LEU A 53 -11.15 1.66 30.21
CA LEU A 53 -11.95 2.86 30.47
C LEU A 53 -11.74 3.91 29.37
N LEU A 54 -10.50 4.11 28.93
CA LEU A 54 -10.17 5.02 27.82
C LEU A 54 -10.72 4.50 26.48
N PHE A 55 -10.70 3.19 26.25
CA PHE A 55 -11.31 2.58 25.06
C PHE A 55 -12.81 2.83 25.02
N ARG A 56 -13.51 2.58 26.13
CA ARG A 56 -14.93 2.91 26.32
C ARG A 56 -15.20 4.40 26.11
N SER A 57 -14.31 5.26 26.60
CA SER A 57 -14.45 6.70 26.41
C SER A 57 -14.28 7.09 24.93
N ALA A 58 -13.31 6.49 24.24
CA ALA A 58 -13.00 6.76 22.84
C ALA A 58 -14.10 6.32 21.87
N THR A 59 -14.89 5.30 22.22
CA THR A 59 -16.11 4.91 21.48
C THR A 59 -17.30 5.85 21.75
N GLY A 60 -17.12 6.84 22.64
CA GLY A 60 -18.15 7.83 22.98
C GLY A 60 -19.12 7.36 24.07
N GLU A 61 -18.87 6.24 24.73
CA GLU A 61 -19.80 5.65 25.69
C GLU A 61 -19.62 6.26 27.09
N SER A 62 -20.62 7.00 27.58
CA SER A 62 -20.71 7.56 28.95
C SER A 62 -19.45 8.31 29.44
N TRP A 63 -18.58 8.76 28.53
CA TRP A 63 -17.30 9.41 28.87
C TRP A 63 -17.50 10.69 29.69
N GLN A 64 -18.63 11.38 29.49
CA GLN A 64 -19.02 12.57 30.24
C GLN A 64 -19.30 12.21 31.71
N GLU A 65 -20.00 11.12 31.96
CA GLU A 65 -20.36 10.66 33.31
C GLU A 65 -19.14 10.10 34.04
N ILE A 66 -18.23 9.43 33.31
CA ILE A 66 -16.92 9.02 33.81
C ILE A 66 -16.10 10.25 34.22
N MET A 67 -16.04 11.27 33.36
CA MET A 67 -15.35 12.54 33.65
C MET A 67 -15.91 13.21 34.91
N LEU A 68 -17.24 13.30 35.04
CA LEU A 68 -17.89 13.87 36.23
C LEU A 68 -17.56 13.06 37.50
N SER A 69 -17.46 11.74 37.38
CA SER A 69 -17.06 10.84 38.48
C SER A 69 -15.57 10.96 38.86
N CYS A 70 -14.77 11.69 38.07
CA CYS A 70 -13.35 11.96 38.33
C CYS A 70 -13.05 13.38 38.86
N LEU A 71 -14.08 14.23 38.99
CA LEU A 71 -13.94 15.60 39.51
C LEU A 71 -13.50 15.63 40.98
N GLY A 72 -13.16 16.81 41.49
CA GLY A 72 -12.80 16.95 42.90
C GLY A 72 -13.91 16.50 43.86
N ARG A 73 -13.54 16.24 45.12
CA ARG A 73 -14.42 15.83 46.24
C ARG A 73 -14.93 14.38 46.18
N GLN A 74 -14.30 13.51 45.40
CA GLN A 74 -14.59 12.08 45.46
C GLN A 74 -13.97 11.46 46.72
N ALA A 75 -14.57 10.37 47.19
CA ALA A 75 -13.97 9.59 48.27
C ALA A 75 -12.66 8.96 47.78
N CYS A 76 -11.59 9.07 48.58
CA CYS A 76 -10.37 8.30 48.36
C CYS A 76 -10.55 6.84 48.83
N GLU A 77 -9.86 5.91 48.18
CA GLU A 77 -9.73 4.55 48.71
C GLU A 77 -8.95 4.60 50.03
N ALA A 78 -9.51 3.97 51.06
CA ALA A 78 -8.84 3.88 52.36
C ALA A 78 -7.76 2.80 52.28
N ASP A 79 -6.53 3.16 52.67
CA ASP A 79 -5.45 2.19 52.78
C ASP A 79 -5.72 1.27 53.98
N PRO A 80 -5.92 -0.04 53.78
CA PRO A 80 -6.17 -0.98 54.88
C PRO A 80 -4.97 -1.17 55.81
N SER A 81 -3.77 -0.68 55.44
CA SER A 81 -2.55 -0.75 56.26
C SER A 81 -2.34 0.47 57.18
N LEU A 82 -3.17 1.51 57.06
CA LEU A 82 -3.14 2.70 57.89
C LEU A 82 -4.32 2.71 58.88
N ALA A 83 -4.07 3.21 60.09
CA ALA A 83 -5.13 3.40 61.08
C ALA A 83 -6.25 4.28 60.49
N PRO A 84 -7.54 4.01 60.81
CA PRO A 84 -8.64 4.78 60.25
C PRO A 84 -8.40 6.27 60.52
N PRO A 85 -8.41 7.11 59.49
CA PRO A 85 -8.07 8.52 59.65
C PRO A 85 -9.06 9.19 60.60
N THR A 86 -8.55 9.98 61.54
CA THR A 86 -9.31 10.73 62.55
C THR A 86 -10.13 11.88 61.95
N GLU A 87 -9.94 12.18 60.66
CA GLU A 87 -10.65 13.20 59.89
C GLU A 87 -11.07 12.60 58.53
N PRO A 88 -12.29 12.85 58.02
CA PRO A 88 -12.68 12.49 56.66
C PRO A 88 -11.99 13.44 55.65
N GLY A 89 -10.66 13.40 55.57
CA GLY A 89 -9.86 14.52 55.05
C GLY A 89 -9.21 14.32 53.68
N GLY A 90 -9.36 13.16 53.04
CA GLY A 90 -8.82 12.93 51.70
C GLY A 90 -9.90 13.12 50.63
N THR A 91 -10.00 14.30 50.03
CA THR A 91 -10.76 14.45 48.78
C THR A 91 -9.89 13.98 47.62
N CYS A 92 -10.33 12.95 46.91
CA CYS A 92 -9.70 12.49 45.67
C CYS A 92 -10.44 13.06 44.44
N GLY A 93 -9.81 12.88 43.28
CA GLY A 93 -10.26 13.48 42.04
C GLY A 93 -9.82 14.94 41.89
N THR A 94 -9.97 15.48 40.69
CA THR A 94 -9.47 16.82 40.36
C THR A 94 -10.26 17.43 39.21
N ASP A 95 -10.43 18.74 39.23
CA ASP A 95 -11.08 19.48 38.13
C ASP A 95 -10.24 19.44 36.83
N PHE A 96 -8.97 19.01 36.91
CA PHE A 96 -8.16 18.66 35.74
C PHE A 96 -8.81 17.54 34.88
N ALA A 97 -9.76 16.77 35.43
CA ALA A 97 -10.53 15.78 34.68
C ALA A 97 -11.21 16.37 33.43
N TYR A 98 -11.71 17.61 33.48
CA TYR A 98 -12.29 18.25 32.29
C TYR A 98 -11.29 18.34 31.15
N VAL A 99 -10.10 18.88 31.43
CA VAL A 99 -9.05 19.03 30.42
C VAL A 99 -8.57 17.67 29.94
N TYR A 100 -8.37 16.72 30.84
CA TYR A 100 -7.95 15.36 30.53
C TYR A 100 -8.91 14.64 29.57
N PHE A 101 -10.21 14.56 29.91
CA PHE A 101 -11.18 13.82 29.09
C PHE A 101 -11.49 14.54 27.79
N VAL A 102 -11.70 15.86 27.81
CA VAL A 102 -12.03 16.61 26.59
C VAL A 102 -10.87 16.57 25.57
N SER A 103 -9.63 16.73 26.04
CA SER A 103 -8.46 16.62 25.15
C SER A 103 -8.27 15.20 24.62
N PHE A 104 -8.46 14.17 25.46
CA PHE A 104 -8.41 12.77 25.03
C PHE A 104 -9.42 12.47 23.92
N ILE A 105 -10.69 12.86 24.12
CA ILE A 105 -11.75 12.63 23.13
C ILE A 105 -11.42 13.35 21.82
N PHE A 106 -10.99 14.61 21.88
CA PHE A 106 -10.60 15.36 20.69
C PHE A 106 -9.48 14.67 19.90
N PHE A 107 -8.36 14.35 20.54
CA PHE A 107 -7.22 13.72 19.86
C PHE A 107 -7.55 12.30 19.39
N SER A 108 -8.29 11.52 20.18
CA SER A 108 -8.69 10.17 19.83
C SER A 108 -9.63 10.15 18.61
N SER A 109 -10.66 11.00 18.59
CA SER A 109 -11.56 11.14 17.44
C SER A 109 -10.82 11.62 16.19
N PHE A 110 -9.89 12.57 16.31
CA PHE A 110 -9.06 13.02 15.19
C PHE A 110 -8.21 11.88 14.61
N LEU A 111 -7.55 11.09 15.46
CA LEU A 111 -6.74 9.96 15.00
C LEU A 111 -7.60 8.82 14.41
N MET A 112 -8.77 8.52 15.00
CA MET A 112 -9.70 7.53 14.42
C MET A 112 -10.21 7.95 13.05
N LEU A 113 -10.53 9.23 12.85
CA LEU A 113 -10.92 9.75 11.54
C LEU A 113 -9.78 9.60 10.53
N ASN A 114 -8.54 9.91 10.93
CA ASN A 114 -7.38 9.72 10.06
C ASN A 114 -7.16 8.25 9.68
N LEU A 115 -7.42 7.30 10.59
CA LEU A 115 -7.41 5.88 10.28
C LEU A 115 -8.49 5.51 9.25
N PHE A 116 -9.72 6.00 9.42
CA PHE A 116 -10.81 5.75 8.48
C PHE A 116 -10.50 6.30 7.09
N VAL A 117 -9.96 7.53 7.00
CA VAL A 117 -9.54 8.13 5.73
C VAL A 117 -8.41 7.32 5.09
N ALA A 118 -7.42 6.87 5.85
CA ALA A 118 -6.33 6.04 5.34
C ALA A 118 -6.86 4.71 4.77
N VAL A 119 -7.76 4.04 5.49
CA VAL A 119 -8.39 2.80 5.02
C VAL A 119 -9.20 3.03 3.75
N ILE A 120 -10.00 4.10 3.69
CA ILE A 120 -10.80 4.40 2.49
C ILE A 120 -9.92 4.77 1.30
N MET A 121 -8.85 5.53 1.49
CA MET A 121 -7.92 5.85 0.39
C MET A 121 -7.33 4.55 -0.20
N ASP A 122 -6.93 3.60 0.65
CA ASP A 122 -6.40 2.31 0.21
C ASP A 122 -7.44 1.49 -0.56
N ASN A 123 -8.67 1.48 -0.07
CA ASN A 123 -9.78 0.81 -0.75
C ASN A 123 -10.15 1.51 -2.06
N PHE A 124 -10.09 2.84 -2.12
CA PHE A 124 -10.40 3.60 -3.32
C PHE A 124 -9.31 3.45 -4.38
N GLU A 125 -8.03 3.44 -4.01
CA GLU A 125 -6.92 3.13 -4.91
C GLU A 125 -7.02 1.70 -5.47
N TYR A 126 -7.50 0.74 -4.67
CA TYR A 126 -7.78 -0.61 -5.13
C TYR A 126 -8.99 -0.67 -6.09
N LEU A 127 -10.09 0.01 -5.76
CA LEU A 127 -11.32 0.01 -6.57
C LEU A 127 -11.21 0.83 -7.86
N THR A 128 -10.38 1.87 -7.89
CA THR A 128 -10.13 2.68 -9.10
C THR A 128 -9.08 2.08 -10.04
N ARG A 129 -8.53 0.91 -9.71
CA ARG A 129 -7.64 0.17 -10.62
C ARG A 129 -8.37 -0.44 -11.82
N ASP A 130 -9.70 -0.46 -11.80
CA ASP A 130 -10.52 -0.94 -12.91
C ASP A 130 -10.67 0.11 -14.01
N SER A 131 -9.64 0.16 -14.86
CA SER A 131 -9.79 0.16 -16.33
C SER A 131 -8.44 0.29 -17.05
N SER A 132 -7.32 -0.15 -16.46
CA SER A 132 -6.10 -0.25 -17.26
C SER A 132 -6.29 -1.38 -18.27
N ILE A 133 -6.16 -1.04 -19.56
CA ILE A 133 -6.20 -1.98 -20.70
C ILE A 133 -5.31 -3.21 -20.45
N LEU A 134 -4.29 -3.07 -19.58
CA LEU A 134 -3.37 -4.11 -19.17
C LEU A 134 -3.25 -4.20 -17.63
N GLY A 135 -3.77 -5.27 -17.02
CA GLY A 135 -3.58 -5.61 -15.60
C GLY A 135 -2.51 -6.69 -15.31
N PRO A 136 -2.18 -6.94 -14.02
CA PRO A 136 -1.14 -7.90 -13.61
C PRO A 136 -1.37 -9.33 -14.09
N HIS A 137 -2.62 -9.78 -14.14
CA HIS A 137 -2.98 -11.13 -14.59
C HIS A 137 -2.54 -11.43 -16.04
N HIS A 138 -2.48 -10.40 -16.91
CA HIS A 138 -1.96 -10.58 -18.27
C HIS A 138 -0.45 -10.81 -18.28
N LEU A 139 0.29 -10.19 -17.36
CA LEU A 139 1.74 -10.39 -17.20
C LEU A 139 2.01 -11.80 -16.66
N ASP A 140 1.20 -12.28 -15.71
CA ASP A 140 1.28 -13.65 -15.20
C ASP A 140 1.00 -14.69 -16.30
N GLU A 141 0.00 -14.42 -17.16
CA GLU A 141 -0.26 -15.27 -18.33
C GLU A 141 0.95 -15.31 -19.29
N PHE A 142 1.59 -14.16 -19.55
CA PHE A 142 2.81 -14.10 -20.37
C PHE A 142 3.94 -14.93 -19.78
N VAL A 143 4.25 -14.76 -18.50
CA VAL A 143 5.29 -15.52 -17.79
C VAL A 143 5.01 -17.02 -17.88
N ARG A 144 3.76 -17.42 -17.64
CA ARG A 144 3.32 -18.82 -17.70
C ARG A 144 3.49 -19.40 -19.10
N MET A 145 3.08 -18.66 -20.13
CA MET A 145 3.18 -19.12 -21.52
C MET A 145 4.63 -19.19 -22.00
N TRP A 146 5.45 -18.19 -21.67
CA TRP A 146 6.88 -18.20 -21.99
C TRP A 146 7.59 -19.42 -21.39
N GLY A 147 7.30 -19.75 -20.13
CA GLY A 147 7.90 -20.90 -19.44
C GLY A 147 7.57 -22.26 -20.08
N GLN A 148 6.55 -22.36 -20.94
CA GLN A 148 6.29 -23.59 -21.69
C GLN A 148 7.31 -23.83 -22.81
N TYR A 149 7.83 -22.74 -23.39
CA TYR A 149 8.79 -22.73 -24.49
C TYR A 149 10.24 -22.63 -23.96
N ASP A 150 10.48 -21.89 -22.89
CA ASP A 150 11.79 -21.75 -22.22
C ASP A 150 11.85 -22.58 -20.92
N ARG A 151 11.85 -23.91 -21.04
CA ARG A 151 11.85 -24.82 -19.88
C ARG A 151 13.12 -24.73 -19.02
N ALA A 152 14.23 -24.31 -19.62
CA ALA A 152 15.52 -24.20 -18.95
C ALA A 152 15.73 -22.82 -18.29
N ALA A 153 14.76 -21.89 -18.42
CA ALA A 153 14.83 -20.52 -17.93
C ALA A 153 16.09 -19.78 -18.43
N CYS A 154 16.44 -19.99 -19.70
CA CYS A 154 17.57 -19.35 -20.35
C CYS A 154 17.30 -17.87 -20.67
N GLY A 155 16.04 -17.43 -20.59
CA GLY A 155 15.58 -16.07 -20.87
C GLY A 155 15.45 -15.76 -22.36
N ARG A 156 15.56 -16.77 -23.24
CA ARG A 156 15.56 -16.63 -24.70
C ARG A 156 14.80 -17.78 -25.36
N ILE A 157 14.05 -17.47 -26.41
CA ILE A 157 13.37 -18.45 -27.28
C ILE A 157 13.56 -18.06 -28.75
N HIS A 158 13.37 -19.02 -29.66
CA HIS A 158 13.42 -18.74 -31.09
C HIS A 158 12.23 -17.86 -31.51
N TYR A 159 12.41 -16.97 -32.50
CA TYR A 159 11.37 -16.01 -32.88
C TYR A 159 10.07 -16.67 -33.39
N THR A 160 10.16 -17.86 -34.00
CA THR A 160 8.98 -18.64 -34.43
C THR A 160 8.17 -19.14 -33.25
N ASP A 161 8.85 -19.57 -32.18
CA ASP A 161 8.21 -20.06 -30.95
C ASP A 161 7.55 -18.90 -30.22
N MET A 162 8.21 -17.74 -30.19
CA MET A 162 7.61 -16.50 -29.70
C MET A 162 6.34 -16.14 -30.48
N TYR A 163 6.38 -16.22 -31.81
CA TYR A 163 5.20 -15.97 -32.64
C TYR A 163 4.06 -16.95 -32.33
N GLU A 164 4.37 -18.25 -32.26
CA GLU A 164 3.38 -19.28 -31.95
C GLU A 164 2.76 -19.05 -30.56
N MET A 165 3.59 -18.80 -29.55
CA MET A 165 3.17 -18.44 -28.19
C MET A 165 2.17 -17.27 -28.19
N LEU A 166 2.45 -16.20 -28.94
CA LEU A 166 1.56 -15.05 -29.04
C LEU A 166 0.21 -15.38 -29.67
N THR A 167 0.13 -16.36 -30.57
CA THR A 167 -1.16 -16.81 -31.14
C THR A 167 -2.01 -17.58 -30.13
N TYR A 168 -1.39 -18.24 -29.14
CA TYR A 168 -2.10 -18.95 -28.07
C TYR A 168 -2.56 -18.04 -26.94
N MET A 169 -1.94 -16.88 -26.78
CA MET A 169 -2.33 -15.86 -25.80
C MET A 169 -3.48 -15.00 -26.31
N SER A 170 -4.39 -14.63 -25.41
CA SER A 170 -5.48 -13.69 -25.74
C SER A 170 -5.00 -12.23 -25.72
N PRO A 171 -5.66 -11.31 -26.45
CA PRO A 171 -5.49 -9.87 -26.24
C PRO A 171 -5.71 -9.50 -24.76
N PRO A 172 -5.02 -8.47 -24.21
CA PRO A 172 -4.30 -7.40 -24.89
C PRO A 172 -2.85 -7.73 -25.27
N LEU A 173 -2.13 -8.62 -24.59
CA LEU A 173 -0.72 -8.93 -24.92
C LEU A 173 -0.59 -9.92 -26.08
N GLY A 174 -1.48 -10.91 -26.16
CA GLY A 174 -1.50 -11.90 -27.22
C GLY A 174 -2.15 -11.40 -28.51
N LEU A 175 -2.05 -12.23 -29.55
CA LEU A 175 -2.72 -12.08 -30.84
C LEU A 175 -4.06 -12.82 -30.86
N GLY A 176 -4.12 -13.98 -30.21
CA GLY A 176 -5.26 -14.90 -30.23
C GLY A 176 -5.33 -15.76 -31.50
N LYS A 177 -5.91 -16.96 -31.37
CA LYS A 177 -5.94 -17.99 -32.45
C LYS A 177 -6.65 -17.57 -33.74
N LYS A 178 -7.52 -16.56 -33.67
CA LYS A 178 -8.32 -16.06 -34.82
C LYS A 178 -7.75 -14.77 -35.42
N CYS A 179 -6.52 -14.38 -35.06
CA CYS A 179 -5.92 -13.13 -35.54
C CYS A 179 -5.61 -13.19 -37.04
N PRO A 180 -6.06 -12.21 -37.85
CA PRO A 180 -5.67 -12.13 -39.26
C PRO A 180 -4.16 -11.91 -39.40
N SER A 181 -3.49 -12.64 -40.30
CA SER A 181 -2.04 -12.58 -40.50
C SER A 181 -1.52 -11.16 -40.75
N LYS A 182 -2.30 -10.33 -41.46
CA LYS A 182 -1.96 -8.92 -41.72
C LYS A 182 -1.92 -8.07 -40.45
N VAL A 183 -2.81 -8.34 -39.49
CA VAL A 183 -2.86 -7.64 -38.20
C VAL A 183 -1.71 -8.11 -37.31
N ALA A 184 -1.46 -9.41 -37.27
CA ALA A 184 -0.33 -10.00 -36.55
C ALA A 184 1.01 -9.43 -37.04
N TYR A 185 1.24 -9.45 -38.36
CA TYR A 185 2.46 -8.93 -38.96
C TYR A 185 2.66 -7.43 -38.69
N LYS A 186 1.61 -6.61 -38.89
CA LYS A 186 1.65 -5.19 -38.57
C LYS A 186 2.05 -4.96 -37.10
N ARG A 187 1.53 -5.79 -36.18
CA ARG A 187 1.84 -5.70 -34.76
C ARG A 187 3.29 -6.08 -34.46
N LEU A 188 3.81 -7.15 -35.04
CA LEU A 188 5.22 -7.56 -34.87
C LEU A 188 6.20 -6.52 -35.42
N VAL A 189 5.89 -5.89 -36.56
CA VAL A 189 6.69 -4.79 -37.12
C VAL A 189 6.70 -3.58 -36.20
N LEU A 190 5.57 -3.29 -35.53
CA LEU A 190 5.47 -2.18 -34.57
C LEU A 190 6.24 -2.44 -33.27
N MET A 191 6.37 -3.71 -32.87
CA MET A 191 7.13 -4.08 -31.67
C MET A 191 8.63 -3.78 -31.79
N ASN A 192 9.16 -3.64 -33.01
CA ASN A 192 10.55 -3.28 -33.28
C ASN A 192 11.57 -4.13 -32.49
N MET A 193 11.27 -5.42 -32.35
CA MET A 193 12.02 -6.33 -31.50
C MET A 193 13.26 -6.86 -32.21
N PRO A 194 14.49 -6.64 -31.68
CA PRO A 194 15.70 -7.16 -32.29
C PRO A 194 15.77 -8.68 -32.14
N VAL A 195 16.23 -9.34 -33.19
CA VAL A 195 16.51 -10.78 -33.23
C VAL A 195 18.01 -10.98 -33.23
N ASP A 196 18.50 -11.85 -32.35
CA ASP A 196 19.92 -12.17 -32.26
C ASP A 196 20.42 -13.00 -33.47
N VAL A 197 21.73 -13.18 -33.61
CA VAL A 197 22.35 -13.96 -34.71
C VAL A 197 21.86 -15.42 -34.75
N GLU A 198 21.40 -15.95 -33.62
CA GLU A 198 20.82 -17.29 -33.47
C GLU A 198 19.31 -17.33 -33.72
N MET A 199 18.72 -16.26 -34.28
CA MET A 199 17.28 -16.12 -34.52
C MET A 199 16.44 -16.17 -33.22
N THR A 200 17.03 -15.78 -32.08
CA THR A 200 16.38 -15.79 -30.77
C THR A 200 16.00 -14.38 -30.28
N VAL A 201 14.98 -14.32 -29.41
CA VAL A 201 14.48 -13.11 -28.76
C VAL A 201 14.55 -13.24 -27.25
N HIS A 202 14.82 -12.14 -26.56
CA HIS A 202 14.96 -12.11 -25.10
C HIS A 202 13.63 -11.84 -24.39
N PHE A 203 13.40 -12.49 -23.24
CA PHE A 203 12.19 -12.38 -22.42
C PHE A 203 11.82 -10.92 -22.10
N THR A 204 12.73 -10.20 -21.42
CA THR A 204 12.49 -8.84 -20.91
C THR A 204 12.17 -7.86 -22.04
N SER A 205 12.94 -7.92 -23.13
CA SER A 205 12.75 -7.07 -24.30
C SER A 205 11.41 -7.36 -24.98
N THR A 206 11.05 -8.65 -25.13
CA THR A 206 9.80 -9.07 -25.75
C THR A 206 8.59 -8.60 -24.93
N LEU A 207 8.62 -8.80 -23.62
CA LEU A 207 7.56 -8.35 -22.73
C LEU A 207 7.40 -6.83 -22.80
N MET A 208 8.51 -6.08 -22.71
CA MET A 208 8.46 -4.62 -22.76
C MET A 208 7.90 -4.12 -24.10
N ALA A 209 8.28 -4.74 -25.22
CA ALA A 209 7.74 -4.39 -26.53
C ALA A 209 6.24 -4.70 -26.67
N LEU A 210 5.76 -5.81 -26.08
CA LEU A 210 4.32 -6.14 -26.06
C LEU A 210 3.53 -5.12 -25.23
N ILE A 211 4.04 -4.76 -24.04
CA ILE A 211 3.43 -3.74 -23.16
C ILE A 211 3.39 -2.40 -23.89
N ARG A 212 4.52 -1.97 -24.44
CA ARG A 212 4.64 -0.72 -25.22
C ARG A 212 3.64 -0.70 -26.37
N THR A 213 3.50 -1.82 -27.09
CA THR A 213 2.58 -1.96 -28.22
C THR A 213 1.11 -1.93 -27.78
N ALA A 214 0.76 -2.62 -26.69
CA ALA A 214 -0.62 -2.68 -26.19
C ALA A 214 -1.10 -1.35 -25.60
N LEU A 215 -0.19 -0.56 -25.03
CA LEU A 215 -0.47 0.74 -24.42
C LEU A 215 -0.17 1.94 -25.33
N GLU A 216 0.27 1.68 -26.57
CA GLU A 216 0.66 2.71 -27.55
C GLU A 216 1.72 3.71 -27.04
N VAL A 217 2.62 3.27 -26.16
CA VAL A 217 3.61 4.15 -25.51
C VAL A 217 4.72 4.52 -26.50
N LYS A 218 4.77 5.79 -26.90
CA LYS A 218 5.83 6.36 -27.76
C LYS A 218 6.16 5.50 -28.98
N ILE A 219 5.15 4.96 -29.66
CA ILE A 219 5.35 4.20 -30.91
C ILE A 219 5.38 5.19 -32.06
N ALA A 220 6.46 5.19 -32.85
CA ALA A 220 6.55 6.04 -34.03
C ALA A 220 5.43 5.72 -35.03
N ARG A 221 4.59 6.70 -35.35
CA ARG A 221 3.49 6.61 -36.34
C ARG A 221 3.73 7.61 -37.45
N GLY A 222 3.85 7.13 -38.69
CA GLY A 222 3.78 7.96 -39.90
C GLY A 222 4.81 9.09 -39.98
N GLY A 223 6.05 8.78 -40.38
CA GLY A 223 7.10 9.77 -40.65
C GLY A 223 7.96 10.17 -39.45
N GLU A 224 7.60 9.72 -38.24
CA GLU A 224 8.39 9.89 -37.02
C GLU A 224 9.61 8.94 -36.98
N ASP A 225 10.73 9.42 -36.45
CA ASP A 225 11.94 8.63 -36.29
C ASP A 225 11.82 7.67 -35.08
N ARG A 226 11.78 6.37 -35.37
CA ARG A 226 11.74 5.29 -34.36
C ARG A 226 12.87 5.37 -33.36
N GLY A 227 14.09 5.67 -33.81
CA GLY A 227 15.26 5.76 -32.95
C GLY A 227 15.12 6.90 -31.94
N GLN A 228 14.58 8.03 -32.39
CA GLN A 228 14.32 9.19 -31.52
C GLN A 228 13.28 8.87 -30.44
N MET A 229 12.20 8.17 -30.79
CA MET A 229 11.17 7.75 -29.83
C MET A 229 11.72 6.76 -28.79
N ASP A 230 12.61 5.85 -29.20
CA ASP A 230 13.29 4.91 -28.31
C ASP A 230 14.24 5.62 -27.34
N ILE A 231 15.00 6.61 -27.82
CA ILE A 231 15.86 7.47 -26.98
C ILE A 231 15.03 8.25 -25.96
N GLU A 232 13.92 8.81 -26.38
CA GLU A 232 13.05 9.58 -25.50
C GLU A 232 12.38 8.71 -24.43
N LEU A 233 12.00 7.48 -24.79
CA LEU A 233 11.49 6.50 -23.85
C LEU A 233 12.56 6.08 -22.83
N GLN A 234 13.80 5.81 -23.25
CA GLN A 234 14.89 5.53 -22.32
C GLN A 234 15.11 6.69 -21.33
N LYS A 235 15.06 7.95 -21.80
CA LYS A 235 15.20 9.13 -20.93
C LYS A 235 14.12 9.18 -19.85
N GLU A 236 12.86 8.93 -20.19
CA GLU A 236 11.77 8.90 -19.22
C GLU A 236 11.91 7.76 -18.22
N ILE A 237 12.30 6.56 -18.68
CA ILE A 237 12.54 5.41 -17.80
C ILE A 237 13.67 5.74 -16.81
N SER A 238 14.75 6.40 -17.26
CA SER A 238 15.85 6.83 -16.39
C SER A 238 15.45 7.87 -15.33
N ILE A 239 14.44 8.71 -15.62
CA ILE A 239 13.90 9.66 -14.64
C ILE A 239 13.09 8.93 -13.56
N ILE A 240 12.28 7.95 -13.96
CA ILE A 240 11.43 7.18 -13.04
C ILE A 240 12.27 6.21 -12.19
N TRP A 241 13.29 5.58 -12.80
CA TRP A 241 14.19 4.63 -12.14
C TRP A 241 15.66 5.10 -12.21
N PRO A 242 16.08 6.05 -11.35
CA PRO A 242 17.41 6.66 -11.41
C PRO A 242 18.57 5.70 -11.13
N HIS A 243 18.31 4.57 -10.48
CA HIS A 243 19.32 3.55 -10.17
C HIS A 243 19.41 2.43 -11.21
N LEU A 244 18.64 2.51 -12.29
CA LEU A 244 18.65 1.49 -13.33
C LEU A 244 19.96 1.56 -14.12
N SER A 245 20.64 0.41 -14.26
CA SER A 245 21.88 0.36 -15.04
C SER A 245 21.60 0.59 -16.53
N GLN A 246 22.54 1.21 -17.25
CA GLN A 246 22.42 1.40 -18.70
C GLN A 246 22.24 0.07 -19.44
N LYS A 247 22.87 -1.01 -18.98
CA LYS A 247 22.72 -2.36 -19.54
C LYS A 247 21.26 -2.85 -19.45
N THR A 248 20.57 -2.56 -18.36
CA THR A 248 19.16 -2.94 -18.18
C THR A 248 18.23 -2.03 -18.99
N LEU A 249 18.54 -0.73 -19.10
CA LEU A 249 17.83 0.20 -19.99
C LEU A 249 17.91 -0.24 -21.45
N ASP A 250 19.10 -0.62 -21.92
CA ASP A 250 19.33 -1.11 -23.27
C ASP A 250 18.64 -2.46 -23.53
N LEU A 251 18.44 -3.27 -22.48
CA LEU A 251 17.66 -4.50 -22.57
C LEU A 251 16.15 -4.24 -22.65
N LEU A 252 15.64 -3.26 -21.90
CA LEU A 252 14.22 -2.89 -21.89
C LEU A 252 13.80 -2.19 -23.19
N VAL A 253 14.62 -1.26 -23.66
CA VAL A 253 14.40 -0.49 -24.88
C VAL A 253 15.68 -0.52 -25.71
N PRO A 254 15.82 -1.49 -26.64
CA PRO A 254 17.00 -1.59 -27.47
C PRO A 254 17.11 -0.40 -28.43
N ILE A 255 18.13 0.45 -28.27
CA ILE A 255 18.42 1.54 -29.20
C ILE A 255 19.32 1.03 -30.33
N HIS A 256 18.85 1.20 -31.56
CA HIS A 256 19.58 0.81 -32.77
C HIS A 256 20.76 1.76 -33.02
N LYS A 257 21.95 1.42 -32.51
CA LYS A 257 23.20 2.15 -32.85
C LYS A 257 23.67 1.78 -34.26
N GLY A 258 23.02 2.37 -35.27
CA GLY A 258 23.56 2.78 -36.57
C GLY A 258 24.41 1.85 -37.46
N ASN A 259 24.80 0.62 -37.09
CA ASN A 259 25.78 -0.14 -37.89
C ASN A 259 25.70 -1.68 -37.82
N SER A 260 24.55 -2.24 -37.44
CA SER A 260 24.29 -3.66 -37.69
C SER A 260 22.89 -3.82 -38.22
N MET A 261 22.78 -4.54 -39.35
CA MET A 261 21.55 -5.03 -39.93
C MET A 261 20.95 -6.07 -38.95
N LEU A 262 20.45 -5.59 -37.81
CA LEU A 262 19.74 -6.41 -36.83
C LEU A 262 18.33 -6.64 -37.39
N LEU A 263 18.09 -7.87 -37.84
CA LEU A 263 16.79 -8.34 -38.24
C LEU A 263 15.81 -8.12 -37.08
N THR A 264 14.71 -7.43 -37.36
CA THR A 264 13.60 -7.34 -36.39
C THR A 264 12.59 -8.43 -36.68
N VAL A 265 11.87 -8.93 -35.68
CA VAL A 265 10.91 -10.05 -35.85
C VAL A 265 9.91 -9.85 -37.00
N GLY A 266 9.48 -8.60 -37.26
CA GLY A 266 8.57 -8.29 -38.36
C GLY A 266 9.22 -8.22 -39.76
N LEU A 267 10.54 -8.35 -39.88
CA LEU A 267 11.30 -8.28 -41.14
C LEU A 267 12.00 -9.62 -41.48
N CYS A 268 11.87 -10.63 -40.62
CA CYS A 268 12.32 -12.01 -40.84
C CYS A 268 11.33 -12.83 -41.67
#